data_AF-A0A5C9E3G4-F1
#
_entry.id   AF-A0A5C9E3G4-F1
#
_cell.length_a   1.000
_cell.length_b   1.000
_cell.length_c   1.000
_cell.angle_alpha   90.00
_cell.angle_beta   90.00
_cell.angle_gamma   90.00
#
_symmetry.space_group_name_H-M   'P 1'
#
loop_
_entity.id
_entity.type
_entity.pdbx_description
1 polymer ?
#
loop_
_entity_poly.entity_id
_entity_poly.type
_entity_poly.pdbx_seq_one_letter_code
_entity_poly.pdbx_strand_id
1 'polypeptide(L)'
;MDDSKISQLIDITIGEILKTKSETNSEFEKFRIALSNIFRLLTDQRSSTLVKLQGQPKDLISYIIQMTNNLQESINSAHDGYLSNLTKARNLLE
;
A
#
# COMPACT_ATOMS: atom_id res chain seq x y z
N MET A 1 -29.68 -4.36 22.26
CA MET A 1 -28.23 -4.35 22.02
C MET A 1 -27.81 -5.75 21.60
N ASP A 2 -27.23 -5.89 20.41
CA ASP A 2 -26.75 -7.17 19.89
C ASP A 2 -25.22 -7.20 19.96
N ASP A 3 -24.73 -7.39 21.18
CA ASP A 3 -23.31 -7.27 21.54
C ASP A 3 -22.44 -8.26 20.75
N SER A 4 -22.99 -9.41 20.37
CA SER A 4 -22.30 -10.39 19.53
C SER A 4 -22.02 -9.85 18.13
N LYS A 5 -22.96 -9.12 17.51
CA LYS A 5 -22.76 -8.53 16.18
C LYS A 5 -21.79 -7.35 16.23
N ILE A 6 -21.84 -6.55 17.29
CA ILE A 6 -20.92 -5.44 17.50
C ILE A 6 -19.48 -5.98 17.66
N SER A 7 -19.29 -7.00 18.49
CA SER A 7 -17.98 -7.65 18.66
C SER A 7 -17.44 -8.20 17.33
N GLN A 8 -18.29 -8.87 16.54
CA GLN A 8 -17.89 -9.38 15.23
C GLN A 8 -17.46 -8.26 14.26
N LEU A 9 -18.19 -7.14 14.21
CA LEU A 9 -17.82 -6.01 13.35
C LEU A 9 -16.49 -5.38 13.78
N ILE A 10 -16.24 -5.30 15.09
CA ILE A 10 -14.96 -4.82 15.63
C ILE A 10 -13.83 -5.77 15.26
N ASP A 11 -13.99 -7.08 15.46
CA ASP A 11 -12.97 -8.08 15.14
C ASP A 11 -12.63 -8.10 13.64
N ILE A 12 -13.65 -7.99 12.77
CA ILE A 12 -13.46 -7.85 11.32
C ILE A 12 -12.65 -6.58 11.02
N THR A 13 -13.05 -5.45 11.58
CA THR A 13 -12.36 -4.16 11.36
C THR A 13 -10.90 -4.23 11.79
N ILE A 14 -10.61 -4.81 12.96
CA ILE A 14 -9.24 -5.00 13.46
C ILE A 14 -8.45 -5.89 12.49
N GLY A 15 -9.04 -7.00 12.02
CA GLY A 15 -8.43 -7.89 11.06
C GLY A 15 -8.06 -7.19 9.74
N GLU A 16 -8.98 -6.38 9.21
CA GLU A 16 -8.73 -5.61 7.98
C GLU A 16 -7.66 -4.53 8.20
N ILE A 17 -7.62 -3.85 9.36
CA ILE A 17 -6.54 -2.90 9.73
C ILE A 17 -5.17 -3.59 9.73
N LEU A 18 -5.07 -4.75 10.38
CA LEU A 18 -3.81 -5.50 10.46
C LEU A 18 -3.36 -5.97 9.07
N LYS A 19 -4.30 -6.43 8.24
CA LYS A 19 -4.03 -6.85 6.87
C LYS A 19 -3.49 -5.69 6.03
N THR A 20 -4.20 -4.56 5.99
CA THR A 20 -3.77 -3.38 5.21
C THR A 20 -2.44 -2.82 5.70
N LYS A 21 -2.17 -2.85 7.00
CA LYS A 21 -0.85 -2.49 7.54
C LYS A 21 0.25 -3.40 6.97
N SER A 22 0.02 -4.71 6.95
CA SER A 22 0.99 -5.67 6.39
C SER A 22 1.20 -5.44 4.89
N GLU A 23 0.14 -5.25 4.13
CA GLU A 23 0.20 -5.00 2.68
C GLU A 23 0.91 -3.68 2.37
N THR A 24 0.57 -2.61 3.08
CA THR A 24 1.22 -1.29 2.96
C THR A 24 2.73 -1.37 3.22
N ASN A 25 3.13 -2.09 4.27
CA ASN A 25 4.55 -2.30 4.57
C ASN A 25 5.27 -3.06 3.46
N SER A 26 4.65 -4.11 2.92
CA SER A 26 5.22 -4.88 1.79
C SER A 26 5.39 -4.01 0.54
N GLU A 27 4.38 -3.22 0.19
CA GLU A 27 4.47 -2.32 -0.97
C GLU A 27 5.48 -1.18 -0.75
N PHE A 28 5.58 -0.65 0.47
CA PHE A 28 6.60 0.33 0.83
C PHE A 28 8.02 -0.23 0.69
N GLU A 29 8.23 -1.49 1.07
CA GLU A 29 9.52 -2.16 0.89
C GLU A 29 9.88 -2.34 -0.59
N LYS A 30 8.92 -2.74 -1.43
CA LYS A 30 9.12 -2.79 -2.88
C LYS A 30 9.47 -1.41 -3.44
N PHE A 31 8.78 -0.36 -2.97
CA PHE A 31 9.03 1.01 -3.39
C PHE A 31 10.44 1.48 -3.00
N ARG A 32 10.88 1.15 -1.78
CA ARG A 32 12.23 1.45 -1.29
C ARG A 32 13.30 0.77 -2.15
N ILE A 33 13.10 -0.51 -2.50
CA ILE A 33 14.01 -1.26 -3.38
C ILE A 33 14.05 -0.63 -4.78
N ALA A 34 12.90 -0.27 -5.35
CA ALA A 34 12.81 0.38 -6.66
C ALA A 34 13.56 1.73 -6.67
N LEU A 35 13.34 2.57 -5.66
CA LEU A 35 14.08 3.84 -5.52
C LEU A 35 15.58 3.62 -5.37
N SER A 36 16.00 2.68 -4.53
CA SER A 36 17.42 2.37 -4.35
C SER A 36 18.07 1.94 -5.66
N ASN A 37 17.38 1.11 -6.45
CA ASN A 37 17.83 0.72 -7.78
C ASN A 37 17.97 1.93 -8.70
N ILE A 38 16.98 2.81 -8.76
CA ILE A 38 17.03 4.04 -9.57
C ILE A 38 18.21 4.93 -9.16
N PHE A 39 18.41 5.16 -7.87
CA PHE A 39 19.56 5.94 -7.40
C PHE A 39 20.88 5.29 -7.78
N ARG A 40 20.98 3.96 -7.72
CA ARG A 40 22.14 3.24 -8.25
C ARG A 40 22.33 3.53 -9.73
N LEU A 41 21.29 3.42 -10.57
CA LEU A 41 21.39 3.73 -12.01
C LEU A 41 21.88 5.16 -12.29
N LEU A 42 21.37 6.12 -11.52
CA LEU A 42 21.69 7.54 -11.69
C LEU A 42 23.10 7.89 -11.20
N THR A 43 23.62 7.17 -10.21
CA THR A 43 24.96 7.39 -9.64
C THR A 43 26.04 6.63 -10.40
N ASP A 44 25.71 5.48 -11.00
CA ASP A 44 26.66 4.58 -11.68
C ASP A 44 26.93 4.98 -13.16
N GLN A 45 26.97 6.30 -13.46
CA GLN A 45 27.20 6.88 -14.80
C GLN A 45 28.55 6.49 -15.45
N ARG A 46 29.37 5.65 -14.83
CA ARG A 46 30.71 5.27 -15.32
C ARG A 46 30.73 3.99 -16.16
N SER A 47 29.63 3.24 -16.26
CA SER A 47 29.57 1.99 -17.05
C SER A 47 28.57 2.12 -18.19
N SER A 48 29.07 2.41 -19.39
CA SER A 48 28.27 2.48 -20.63
C SER A 48 27.54 1.17 -20.97
N THR A 49 27.95 0.06 -20.37
CA THR A 49 27.32 -1.27 -20.49
C THR A 49 26.10 -1.42 -19.56
N LEU A 50 26.13 -0.81 -18.37
CA LEU A 50 25.01 -0.85 -17.40
C LEU A 50 23.82 -0.01 -17.87
N VAL A 51 24.08 1.16 -18.47
CA VAL A 51 23.05 2.03 -19.07
C VAL A 51 22.20 1.32 -20.14
N LYS A 52 22.78 0.37 -20.87
CA LYS A 52 22.06 -0.42 -21.90
C LYS A 52 21.30 -1.63 -21.33
N LEU A 53 21.68 -2.12 -20.15
CA LEU A 53 21.13 -3.34 -19.54
C LEU A 53 20.00 -3.04 -18.53
N GLN A 54 19.82 -1.79 -18.10
CA GLN A 54 19.03 -1.46 -16.90
C GLN A 54 17.65 -0.82 -17.18
N GLY A 55 17.17 -0.85 -18.42
CA GLY A 55 15.87 -0.27 -18.79
C GLY A 55 15.89 1.26 -18.90
N GLN A 56 14.89 1.85 -19.57
CA GLN A 56 14.86 3.30 -19.71
C GLN A 56 14.44 3.94 -18.36
N PRO A 57 15.13 4.99 -17.88
CA PRO A 57 14.75 5.68 -16.64
C PRO A 57 13.29 6.16 -16.59
N LYS A 58 12.68 6.40 -17.77
CA LYS A 58 11.25 6.73 -17.89
C LYS A 58 10.32 5.60 -17.44
N ASP A 59 10.67 4.35 -17.72
CA ASP A 59 9.87 3.18 -17.34
C ASP A 59 9.86 3.02 -15.81
N LEU A 60 10.99 3.34 -15.17
CA LEU A 60 11.13 3.31 -13.71
C LEU A 60 10.34 4.42 -13.01
N ILE A 61 10.26 5.61 -13.60
CA ILE A 61 9.39 6.70 -13.09
C ILE A 61 7.92 6.29 -13.19
N SER A 62 7.50 5.76 -14.34
CA SER A 62 6.13 5.25 -14.53
C SER A 62 5.79 4.14 -13.53
N TYR A 63 6.74 3.22 -13.29
CA TYR A 63 6.59 2.17 -12.29
C TYR A 63 6.41 2.72 -10.87
N ILE A 64 7.21 3.72 -10.47
CA ILE A 64 7.05 4.41 -9.18
C ILE A 64 5.67 5.04 -9.05
N ILE A 65 5.23 5.80 -10.06
CA ILE A 65 3.94 6.49 -10.03
C ILE A 65 2.80 5.46 -9.89
N GLN A 66 2.89 4.36 -10.63
CA GLN A 66 1.92 3.28 -10.55
C GLN A 66 1.90 2.64 -9.15
N MET A 67 3.06 2.36 -8.57
CA MET A 67 3.14 1.83 -7.21
C MET A 67 2.52 2.77 -6.17
N THR A 68 2.80 4.08 -6.27
CA THR A 68 2.22 5.06 -5.33
C THR A 68 0.70 5.18 -5.49
N ASN A 69 0.19 5.12 -6.72
CA ASN A 69 -1.26 5.16 -6.98
C ASN A 69 -1.94 3.91 -6.44
N ASN A 70 -1.38 2.72 -6.69
CA ASN A 70 -1.92 1.46 -6.19
C ASN A 70 -1.93 1.42 -4.65
N LEU A 71 -0.87 1.93 -4.01
CA LEU A 71 -0.79 2.04 -2.56
C LEU A 71 -1.90 2.95 -2.02
N GLN A 72 -2.08 4.12 -2.64
CA GLN A 72 -3.11 5.08 -2.25
C GLN A 72 -4.52 4.48 -2.39
N GLU A 73 -4.81 3.82 -3.52
CA GLU A 73 -6.11 3.19 -3.78
C GLU A 73 -6.40 2.07 -2.78
N SER A 74 -5.39 1.24 -2.46
CA SER A 74 -5.51 0.17 -1.48
C SER A 74 -5.80 0.71 -0.07
N ILE A 75 -5.09 1.75 0.37
CA ILE A 75 -5.31 2.38 1.68
C ILE A 75 -6.69 3.02 1.75
N ASN A 76 -7.13 3.74 0.70
CA ASN A 76 -8.43 4.39 0.67
C ASN A 76 -9.57 3.36 0.72
N SER A 77 -9.48 2.30 -0.08
CA SER A 77 -10.49 1.23 -0.10
C SER A 77 -10.62 0.55 1.26
N ALA A 78 -9.49 0.32 1.94
CA ALA A 78 -9.48 -0.25 3.28
C ALA A 78 -10.10 0.71 4.32
N HIS A 79 -9.76 2.00 4.25
CA HIS A 79 -10.32 3.02 5.14
C HIS A 79 -11.85 3.12 5.01
N ASP A 80 -12.38 3.08 3.79
CA ASP A 80 -13.83 3.09 3.55
C ASP A 80 -14.51 1.83 4.13
N GLY A 81 -13.83 0.67 4.05
CA GLY A 81 -14.26 -0.57 4.69
C GLY A 81 -14.35 -0.44 6.21
N TYR A 82 -13.31 0.10 6.86
CA TYR A 82 -13.29 0.32 8.31
C TYR A 82 -14.41 1.25 8.75
N LEU A 83 -14.57 2.38 8.04
CA LEU A 83 -15.59 3.37 8.37
C LEU A 83 -16.99 2.78 8.23
N SER A 84 -17.24 1.95 7.21
CA SER A 84 -18.50 1.23 7.03
C SER A 84 -18.78 0.31 8.21
N ASN A 85 -17.81 -0.50 8.62
CA ASN A 85 -17.97 -1.47 9.71
C ASN A 85 -18.17 -0.78 11.07
N LEU A 86 -17.42 0.29 11.35
CA LEU A 86 -17.58 1.09 12.56
C LEU A 86 -18.92 1.83 12.60
N THR A 87 -19.39 2.34 11.46
CA THR A 87 -20.72 2.98 11.37
C THR A 87 -21.84 1.96 11.64
N LYS A 88 -21.74 0.75 11.08
CA LYS A 88 -22.68 -0.34 11.38
C LYS A 88 -22.67 -0.70 12.86
N ALA A 89 -21.48 -0.81 13.48
CA ALA A 89 -21.35 -1.12 14.89
C ALA A 89 -21.98 -0.03 15.77
N ARG A 90 -21.76 1.25 15.44
CA ARG A 90 -22.38 2.38 16.12
C ARG A 90 -23.91 2.32 16.05
N ASN A 91 -24.48 2.06 14.88
CA ASN A 91 -25.93 1.99 14.70
C ASN A 91 -26.59 0.83 15.45
N LEU A 92 -25.83 -0.18 15.89
CA LEU A 92 -26.33 -1.29 16.72
C LEU A 92 -26.31 -0.97 18.22
N LEU A 93 -25.62 0.11 18.62
CA LEU A 93 -25.58 0.62 19.99
C LEU A 93 -26.71 1.63 20.28
N GLU A 94 -27.19 2.32 19.25
CA GLU A 94 -28.35 3.22 19.29
C GLU A 94 -29.68 2.44 19.27
#